data_AF-A0A530M0E1-F1
#
_entry.id   AF-A0A530M0E1-F1
#
_cell.length_a   1.000
_cell.length_b   1.000
_cell.length_c   1.000
_cell.angle_alpha   90.00
_cell.angle_beta   90.00
_cell.angle_gamma   90.00
#
_symmetry.space_group_name_H-M   'P 1'
#
loop_
_entity.id
_entity.type
_entity.pdbx_description
1 polymer ?
#
loop_
_entity_poly.entity_id
_entity_poly.type
_entity_poly.pdbx_seq_one_letter_code
_entity_poly.pdbx_strand_id
1 'polypeptide(L)' 'MIDIFSFELANARLRVKRAERSLKRANELLLNAGCVAVNLALCDRIRSEQKRVIEARERMTKIDRKN' A
#
# COMPACT_ATOMS: atom_id res chain seq x y z
N MET A 1 50.29 -0.93 6.77
CA MET A 1 49.30 -1.01 7.88
C MET A 1 48.17 0.01 7.72
N ILE A 2 48.45 1.26 7.32
CA ILE A 2 47.45 2.31 7.00
C ILE A 2 46.48 1.88 5.89
N ASP A 3 46.96 1.16 4.86
CA ASP A 3 46.12 0.76 3.72
C ASP A 3 44.99 -0.21 4.09
N ILE A 4 45.22 -1.15 5.00
CA ILE A 4 44.20 -2.14 5.42
C ILE A 4 43.06 -1.42 6.16
N PHE A 5 43.40 -0.54 7.10
CA PHE A 5 42.41 0.27 7.82
C PHE A 5 41.63 1.18 6.88
N SER A 6 42.28 1.77 5.87
CA SER A 6 41.62 2.63 4.88
C SER A 6 40.64 1.83 3.99
N PHE A 7 41.01 0.60 3.62
CA PHE A 7 40.20 -0.29 2.81
C PHE A 7 38.98 -0.81 3.58
N GLU A 8 39.17 -1.24 4.82
CA GLU A 8 38.07 -1.67 5.69
C GLU A 8 37.07 -0.54 5.94
N LEU A 9 37.57 0.68 6.19
CA LEU A 9 36.71 1.86 6.36
C LEU A 9 35.94 2.19 5.07
N ALA A 10 36.57 2.11 3.91
CA ALA A 10 35.92 2.34 2.62
C ALA A 10 34.81 1.29 2.36
N ASN A 11 35.09 0.02 2.69
CA ASN A 11 34.12 -1.07 2.55
C ASN A 11 32.94 -0.89 3.52
N ALA A 12 33.21 -0.53 4.78
CA ALA A 12 32.15 -0.23 5.75
C ALA A 12 31.23 0.88 5.26
N ARG A 13 31.79 1.99 4.75
CA ARG A 13 31.02 3.10 4.17
C ARG A 13 30.18 2.66 2.98
N LEU A 14 30.73 1.82 2.11
CA LEU A 14 30.00 1.29 0.97
C LEU A 14 28.81 0.42 1.41
N ARG A 15 29.00 -0.43 2.42
CA ARG A 15 27.93 -1.27 2.98
C ARG A 15 26.81 -0.43 3.59
N VAL A 16 27.14 0.63 4.33
CA VAL A 16 26.16 1.58 4.87
C VAL A 16 25.36 2.24 3.74
N LYS A 17 26.02 2.82 2.74
CA LYS A 17 25.32 3.45 1.60
C LYS A 17 24.42 2.48 0.84
N ARG A 18 24.82 1.22 0.71
CA ARG A 18 23.99 0.17 0.10
C ARG A 18 22.77 -0.16 0.96
N ALA A 19 22.95 -0.30 2.27
CA ALA A 19 21.86 -0.55 3.21
C ALA A 19 20.85 0.61 3.21
N GLU A 20 21.32 1.86 3.26
CA GLU A 20 20.47 3.06 3.17
C GLU A 20 19.66 3.08 1.86
N ARG A 21 20.31 2.78 0.73
CA ARG A 21 19.64 2.73 -0.57
C ARG A 21 18.59 1.61 -0.64
N SER A 22 18.89 0.45 -0.04
CA SER A 22 17.93 -0.66 0.05
C SER A 22 16.73 -0.29 0.93
N LEU A 23 16.98 0.37 2.07
CA LEU A 23 15.92 0.84 2.96
C LEU A 23 15.01 1.86 2.28
N LYS A 24 15.58 2.82 1.54
CA LYS A 24 14.81 3.80 0.77
C LYS A 24 13.89 3.12 -0.25
N ARG A 25 14.40 2.14 -1.00
CA ARG A 25 13.60 1.37 -1.96
C ARG A 25 12.48 0.57 -1.30
N ALA A 26 12.76 -0.06 -0.15
CA ALA A 26 11.74 -0.78 0.60
C ALA A 26 10.61 0.15 1.08
N ASN A 27 10.95 1.35 1.57
CA ASN A 27 9.96 2.36 1.95
C ASN A 27 9.15 2.86 0.76
N GLU A 28 9.77 3.10 -0.40
CA GLU A 28 9.06 3.48 -1.63
C GLU A 28 8.08 2.38 -2.07
N LEU A 29 8.49 1.11 -2.02
CA LEU A 29 7.61 -0.02 -2.31
C LEU A 29 6.47 -0.14 -1.30
N LEU A 30 6.73 0.07 0.00
CA LEU A 30 5.70 0.03 1.04
C LEU A 30 4.66 1.13 0.86
N LEU A 31 5.09 2.36 0.56
CA LEU A 31 4.20 3.49 0.28
C LEU A 31 3.38 3.23 -0.99
N ASN A 32 4.02 2.80 -2.07
CA ASN A 32 3.33 2.61 -3.35
C ASN A 32 2.40 1.39 -3.35
N ALA A 33 2.87 0.23 -2.89
CA ALA A 33 2.09 -1.01 -2.89
C ALA A 33 1.04 -1.04 -1.77
N GLY A 34 1.38 -0.53 -0.58
CA GLY A 34 0.47 -0.47 0.56
C GLY A 34 -0.72 0.43 0.27
N CYS A 35 -0.49 1.63 -0.28
CA CYS A 35 -1.58 2.54 -0.64
C CYS A 35 -2.47 1.97 -1.75
N VAL A 36 -1.90 1.35 -2.80
CA VAL A 36 -2.71 0.80 -3.91
C VAL A 36 -3.58 -0.37 -3.45
N ALA A 37 -3.04 -1.31 -2.68
CA ALA A 37 -3.80 -2.46 -2.18
C ALA A 37 -4.91 -2.06 -1.20
N VAL A 38 -4.62 -1.14 -0.27
CA VAL A 38 -5.60 -0.60 0.67
C VAL A 38 -6.70 0.16 -0.06
N ASN A 39 -6.33 0.99 -1.03
CA ASN A 39 -7.30 1.75 -1.82
C ASN A 39 -8.22 0.83 -2.63
N LEU A 40 -7.69 -0.25 -3.22
CA LEU A 40 -8.51 -1.19 -4.00
C LEU A 40 -9.52 -1.93 -3.12
N ALA A 41 -9.09 -2.45 -1.98
CA ALA A 41 -9.98 -3.13 -1.03
C ALA A 41 -11.08 -2.19 -0.50
N LEU A 42 -10.75 -0.93 -0.24
CA LEU A 42 -11.72 0.09 0.16
C LEU A 42 -12.71 0.40 -0.97
N CYS A 43 -12.24 0.56 -2.21
CA CYS A 43 -13.10 0.78 -3.37
C CYS A 43 -14.07 -0.40 -3.60
N ASP A 44 -13.61 -1.64 -3.45
CA ASP A 44 -14.47 -2.82 -3.58
C ASP A 44 -15.53 -2.88 -2.48
N ARG A 45 -15.17 -2.50 -1.24
CA ARG A 45 -16.15 -2.41 -0.15
C ARG A 45 -17.20 -1.34 -0.42
N ILE A 46 -16.78 -0.14 -0.85
CA ILE A 46 -17.71 0.95 -1.21
C ILE A 46 -18.67 0.50 -2.31
N ARG A 47 -18.17 -0.14 -3.37
CA ARG A 47 -19.01 -0.66 -4.46
C ARG A 47 -20.01 -1.71 -3.97
N SER A 48 -19.58 -2.62 -3.10
CA SER A 48 -20.47 -3.61 -2.49
C SER A 48 -21.59 -2.97 -1.68
N GLU A 49 -21.28 -1.98 -0.84
CA GLU A 49 -22.32 -1.30 -0.04
C GLU A 49 -23.24 -0.44 -0.91
N GLN A 50 -22.72 0.22 -1.95
CA GLN A 50 -23.54 0.94 -2.93
C GLN A 50 -24.56 0.02 -3.60
N LYS A 51 -24.14 -1.18 -4.02
CA LYS A 51 -25.04 -2.19 -4.59
C LYS A 51 -26.14 -2.58 -3.60
N ARG A 52 -25.79 -2.83 -2.34
CA ARG A 52 -26.77 -3.18 -1.29
C ARG A 52 -27.79 -2.06 -1.05
N VAL A 53 -27.37 -0.80 -1.11
CA VAL A 53 -28.27 0.36 -0.98
C VAL A 53 -29.26 0.41 -2.16
N ILE A 54 -28.78 0.18 -3.39
CA ILE A 54 -29.64 0.14 -4.58
C ILE A 54 -30.68 -0.97 -4.45
N GLU A 55 -30.25 -2.19 -4.12
CA GLU A 55 -31.16 -3.33 -3.92
C GLU A 55 -32.18 -3.08 -2.82
N ALA A 56 -31.78 -2.45 -1.72
CA ALA A 56 -32.69 -2.07 -0.64
C ALA A 56 -33.73 -1.05 -1.09
N ARG A 57 -33.32 -0.02 -1.86
CA ARG A 57 -34.22 0.98 -2.44
C ARG A 57 -35.22 0.33 -3.40
N GLU A 58 -34.76 -0.55 -4.29
CA GLU A 58 -35.64 -1.28 -5.20
C GLU A 58 -36.68 -2.12 -4.46
N ARG A 59 -36.26 -2.82 -3.39
CA ARG A 59 -37.19 -3.58 -2.55
C ARG A 59 -38.22 -2.67 -1.88
N MET A 60 -37.78 -1.53 -1.33
CA MET A 60 -38.67 -0.55 -0.71
C MET A 60 -39.71 -0.03 -1.72
N THR A 61 -39.29 0.39 -2.92
CA THR A 61 -40.22 0.85 -3.98
C THR A 61 -41.20 -0.25 -4.41
N LYS A 62 -40.77 -1.52 -4.45
CA LYS A 62 -41.67 -2.64 -4.76
C LYS A 62 -42.72 -2.89 -3.68
N ILE A 63 -42.38 -2.65 -2.41
CA ILE A 63 -43.33 -2.74 -1.29
C ILE A 63 -44.30 -1.57 -1.35
N ASP A 64 -43.79 -0.35 -1.54
CA ASP A 64 -44.59 0.88 -1.61
C ASP A 64 -45.62 0.83 -2.74
N ARG A 65 -45.25 0.31 -3.92
CA ARG A 65 -46.16 0.13 -5.07
C ARG A 65 -47.25 -0.93 -4.85
N LYS A 66 -47.08 -1.83 -3.88
CA LYS A 66 -48.02 -2.92 -3.58
C LYS A 66 -49.07 -2.56 -2.52
N ASN A 67 -48.84 -1.49 -1.75
CA ASN A 67 -49.84 -0.85 -0.90
C ASN A 67 -50.65 0.19 -1.68
#